data_AF-A0A2W4RLJ7-F1
#
_entry.id   AF-A0A2W4RLJ7-F1
#
_cell.length_a   1.000
_cell.length_b   1.000
_cell.length_c   1.000
_cell.angle_alpha   90.00
_cell.angle_beta   90.00
_cell.angle_gamma   90.00
#
_symmetry.space_group_name_H-M   'P 1'
#
loop_
_entity.id
_entity.type
_entity.pdbx_description
1 polymer ?
#
loop_
_entity_poly.entity_id
_entity_poly.type
_entity_poly.pdbx_seq_one_letter_code
_entity_poly.pdbx_strand_id
1 'polypeptide(L)'
;MLPASYATGTAVLLAIGGLLACFAGYRLFRIVLGIYGFLFGAFIATSMMGASDAWTLTIAALAGGVVGALLMIAAYFLGVGFVGAGLAALALHLVWRFVDGSPPAWLLVVVCVVGALVALSLVRWVVVLGTAIAGAWTLIVAGLALAGDPAAARAATAGDVWILYPLGQTGGQSWQVAAWFGLTVAGVLVQLATSGRTTRRRGRAG
;
A
#
# COMPACT_ATOMS: atom_id res chain seq x y z
N MET A 1 -3.88 -23.66 -8.81
CA MET A 1 -3.41 -24.52 -7.70
C MET A 1 -1.97 -24.89 -7.97
N LEU A 2 -1.05 -24.50 -7.08
CA LEU A 2 0.37 -24.82 -7.23
C LEU A 2 0.64 -26.29 -6.84
N PRO A 3 1.60 -26.98 -7.50
CA PRO A 3 1.99 -28.33 -7.12
C PRO A 3 2.43 -28.42 -5.66
N ALA A 4 2.13 -29.52 -4.98
CA ALA A 4 2.41 -29.71 -3.54
C ALA A 4 3.90 -29.51 -3.17
N SER A 5 4.81 -29.73 -4.11
CA SER A 5 6.25 -29.46 -3.96
C SER A 5 6.57 -27.99 -3.69
N TYR A 6 5.73 -27.04 -4.11
CA TYR A 6 5.91 -25.61 -3.90
C TYR A 6 5.04 -25.03 -2.77
N ALA A 7 4.24 -25.86 -2.09
CA ALA A 7 3.36 -25.41 -1.02
C ALA A 7 4.15 -24.80 0.16
N THR A 8 5.26 -25.43 0.55
CA THR A 8 6.12 -24.92 1.63
C THR A 8 6.81 -23.62 1.22
N GLY A 9 7.34 -23.57 -0.01
CA GLY A 9 8.00 -22.36 -0.53
C GLY A 9 7.06 -21.16 -0.65
N THR A 10 5.82 -21.40 -1.08
CA THR A 10 4.79 -20.35 -1.16
C THR A 10 4.36 -19.86 0.22
N ALA A 11 4.20 -20.75 1.20
CA ALA A 11 3.93 -20.35 2.58
C ALA A 11 5.06 -19.50 3.19
N VAL A 12 6.33 -19.83 2.90
CA VAL A 12 7.48 -19.03 3.35
C VAL A 12 7.49 -17.64 2.69
N LEU A 13 7.27 -17.56 1.38
CA LEU A 13 7.17 -16.28 0.67
C LEU A 13 6.00 -15.44 1.18
N LEU A 14 4.87 -16.08 1.48
CA LEU A 14 3.70 -15.42 2.07
C LEU A 14 4.00 -14.90 3.47
N ALA A 15 4.71 -15.66 4.30
CA ALA A 15 5.14 -15.23 5.63
C ALA A 15 6.08 -14.02 5.55
N ILE A 16 7.08 -14.06 4.65
CA ILE A 16 8.01 -12.94 4.44
C ILE A 16 7.26 -11.70 3.94
N GLY A 17 6.37 -11.88 2.95
CA GLY A 17 5.54 -10.80 2.41
C GLY A 17 4.65 -10.16 3.48
N GLY A 18 4.00 -10.99 4.31
CA GLY A 18 3.17 -10.53 5.42
C GLY A 18 3.96 -9.79 6.49
N LEU A 19 5.15 -10.28 6.84
CA LEU A 19 6.03 -9.65 7.82
C LEU A 19 6.56 -8.31 7.31
N LEU A 20 6.94 -8.23 6.04
CA LEU A 20 7.36 -6.99 5.38
C LEU A 20 6.21 -5.98 5.28
N ALA A 21 5.00 -6.43 4.94
CA ALA A 21 3.83 -5.56 4.93
C ALA A 21 3.50 -5.05 6.34
N CYS A 22 3.59 -5.92 7.35
CA CYS A 22 3.25 -5.60 8.73
C CYS A 22 4.21 -4.60 9.38
N PHE A 23 5.52 -4.71 9.13
CA PHE A 23 6.53 -3.88 9.80
C PHE A 23 7.21 -2.83 8.91
N ALA A 24 7.18 -2.99 7.58
CA ALA A 24 7.84 -2.10 6.63
C ALA A 24 6.87 -1.50 5.60
N GLY A 25 5.55 -1.60 5.80
CA GLY A 25 4.53 -1.22 4.82
C GLY A 25 4.67 0.19 4.24
N TYR A 26 4.89 1.20 5.08
CA TYR A 26 5.09 2.58 4.59
C TYR A 26 6.31 2.77 3.68
N ARG A 27 7.38 1.99 3.89
CA ARG A 27 8.57 2.01 3.01
C ARG A 27 8.33 1.16 1.78
N LEU A 28 7.77 -0.02 1.97
CA LEU A 28 7.45 -0.97 0.91
C LEU A 28 6.55 -0.33 -0.15
N PHE A 29 5.51 0.39 0.25
CA PHE A 29 4.60 1.07 -0.68
C PHE A 29 5.35 2.02 -1.64
N ARG A 30 6.26 2.85 -1.11
CA ARG A 30 7.05 3.78 -1.92
C ARG A 30 8.08 3.08 -2.80
N ILE A 31 8.70 2.01 -2.31
CA ILE A 31 9.65 1.20 -3.08
C ILE A 31 8.93 0.53 -4.25
N VAL A 32 7.79 -0.12 -3.97
CA VAL A 32 6.98 -0.82 -4.96
C VAL A 32 6.52 0.15 -6.05
N LEU A 33 6.01 1.33 -5.67
CA LEU A 33 5.59 2.35 -6.62
C LEU A 33 6.75 2.83 -7.52
N GLY A 34 7.95 3.00 -6.95
CA GLY A 34 9.16 3.35 -7.70
C GLY A 34 9.59 2.23 -8.66
N ILE A 35 9.56 0.97 -8.23
CA ILE A 35 9.91 -0.19 -9.08
C ILE A 35 8.91 -0.33 -10.24
N TYR A 36 7.61 -0.24 -9.97
CA TYR A 36 6.59 -0.31 -11.04
C TYR A 36 6.71 0.88 -11.98
N GLY A 37 6.91 2.09 -11.47
CA GLY A 37 7.15 3.26 -12.31
C GLY A 37 8.41 3.12 -13.16
N PHE A 38 9.48 2.56 -12.60
CA PHE A 38 10.69 2.25 -13.35
C PHE A 38 10.44 1.25 -14.47
N LEU A 39 9.76 0.14 -14.16
CA LEU A 39 9.48 -0.90 -15.13
C LEU A 39 8.61 -0.38 -16.29
N PHE A 40 7.53 0.34 -15.96
CA PHE A 40 6.67 0.95 -16.99
C PHE A 40 7.39 2.01 -17.81
N GLY A 41 8.17 2.87 -17.16
CA GLY A 41 8.94 3.91 -17.85
C GLY A 41 10.00 3.32 -18.79
N ALA A 42 10.71 2.29 -18.34
CA ALA A 42 11.69 1.57 -19.16
C ALA A 42 11.02 0.91 -20.37
N PHE A 43 9.87 0.24 -20.15
CA PHE A 43 9.13 -0.46 -21.20
C PHE A 43 8.57 0.49 -22.27
N ILE A 44 8.02 1.64 -21.85
CA ILE A 44 7.51 2.65 -22.79
C ILE A 44 8.68 3.25 -23.59
N ALA A 45 9.77 3.63 -22.92
CA ALA A 45 10.92 4.23 -23.58
C ALA A 45 11.58 3.28 -24.59
N THR A 46 11.73 2.00 -24.26
CA THR A 46 12.30 1.01 -25.19
C THR A 46 11.35 0.70 -26.34
N SER A 47 10.03 0.69 -26.10
CA SER A 47 9.03 0.50 -27.15
C SER A 47 9.03 1.62 -28.19
N MET A 48 9.36 2.86 -27.80
CA MET A 48 9.42 4.00 -28.71
C MET A 48 10.66 4.01 -29.62
N MET A 49 11.77 3.36 -29.22
CA MET A 49 13.02 3.38 -30.00
C MET A 49 13.11 2.28 -31.06
N GLY A 50 12.33 1.19 -30.95
CA GLY A 50 12.40 0.06 -31.89
C GLY A 50 13.75 -0.67 -31.88
N ALA A 51 14.07 -1.38 -32.97
CA ALA A 51 15.32 -2.14 -33.12
C ALA A 51 16.53 -1.18 -33.26
N SER A 52 17.14 -0.86 -32.13
CA SER A 52 18.30 0.03 -32.00
C SER A 52 19.45 -0.68 -31.31
N ASP A 53 20.65 -0.08 -31.33
CA ASP A 53 21.84 -0.66 -30.70
C ASP A 53 21.61 -0.91 -29.20
N ALA A 54 22.21 -1.99 -28.68
CA ALA A 54 22.05 -2.41 -27.29
C ALA A 54 22.40 -1.30 -26.29
N TRP A 55 23.37 -0.45 -26.63
CA TRP A 55 23.77 0.69 -25.80
C TRP A 55 22.65 1.75 -25.69
N THR A 56 22.00 2.07 -26.81
CA THR A 56 20.90 3.03 -26.89
C THR A 56 19.68 2.51 -26.13
N LEU A 57 19.35 1.23 -26.30
CA LEU A 57 18.27 0.57 -25.55
C LEU A 57 18.51 0.63 -24.04
N THR A 58 19.76 0.42 -23.60
CA THR A 58 20.12 0.45 -22.17
C THR A 58 19.97 1.85 -21.58
N ILE A 59 20.50 2.87 -22.25
CA ILE A 59 20.42 4.26 -21.78
C ILE A 59 18.97 4.71 -21.66
N ALA A 60 18.14 4.42 -22.65
CA ALA A 60 16.76 4.87 -22.62
C ALA A 60 15.84 3.98 -21.75
N ALA A 61 16.18 2.71 -21.50
CA ALA A 61 15.54 1.94 -20.43
C ALA A 61 15.82 2.58 -19.05
N LEU A 62 17.07 2.97 -18.79
CA LEU A 62 17.46 3.63 -17.54
C LEU A 62 16.82 5.01 -17.41
N ALA A 63 16.91 5.85 -18.44
CA ALA A 63 16.34 7.19 -18.43
C ALA A 63 14.81 7.15 -18.33
N GLY A 64 14.15 6.34 -19.17
CA GLY A 64 12.72 6.11 -19.15
C GLY A 64 12.24 5.58 -17.80
N GLY A 65 12.97 4.62 -17.23
CA GLY A 65 12.65 4.07 -15.93
C GLY A 65 12.79 5.09 -14.79
N VAL A 66 13.86 5.87 -14.74
CA VAL A 66 14.02 6.92 -13.71
C VAL A 66 12.90 7.95 -13.81
N VAL A 67 12.57 8.39 -15.03
CA VAL A 67 11.46 9.33 -15.28
C VAL A 67 10.12 8.71 -14.86
N GLY A 68 9.87 7.46 -15.24
CA GLY A 68 8.64 6.73 -14.89
C GLY A 68 8.47 6.52 -13.38
N ALA A 69 9.56 6.23 -12.66
CA ALA A 69 9.56 6.10 -11.21
C ALA A 69 9.17 7.42 -10.53
N LEU A 70 9.76 8.53 -10.96
CA LEU A 70 9.44 9.86 -10.44
C LEU A 70 8.00 10.26 -10.75
N LEU A 71 7.53 9.99 -11.98
CA LEU A 71 6.16 10.26 -12.40
C LEU A 71 5.15 9.47 -11.57
N MET A 72 5.39 8.18 -11.31
CA MET A 72 4.48 7.37 -10.49
C MET A 72 4.40 7.89 -9.05
N ILE A 73 5.53 8.30 -8.48
CA ILE A 73 5.53 8.91 -7.14
C ILE A 73 4.73 10.21 -7.14
N ALA A 74 4.90 11.06 -8.15
CA ALA A 74 4.14 12.31 -8.28
C ALA A 74 2.64 12.04 -8.48
N ALA A 75 2.28 11.10 -9.36
CA ALA A 75 0.92 10.69 -9.65
C ALA A 75 0.20 10.16 -8.41
N TYR A 76 0.90 9.47 -7.50
CA TYR A 76 0.33 9.04 -6.23
C TYR A 76 -0.11 10.22 -5.35
N PHE A 77 0.76 11.21 -5.13
CA PHE A 77 0.39 12.37 -4.32
C PHE A 77 -0.71 13.19 -4.99
N LEU A 78 -0.64 13.33 -6.32
CA LEU A 78 -1.64 14.06 -7.09
C LEU A 78 -3.01 13.35 -7.03
N GLY A 79 -3.03 12.03 -7.18
CA GLY A 79 -4.23 11.21 -7.08
C GLY A 79 -4.90 11.32 -5.73
N VAL A 80 -4.15 11.22 -4.63
CA VAL A 80 -4.73 11.39 -3.29
C VAL A 80 -5.24 12.81 -3.08
N GLY A 81 -4.51 13.83 -3.54
CA GLY A 81 -4.96 15.21 -3.48
C GLY A 81 -6.29 15.42 -4.22
N PHE A 82 -6.44 14.85 -5.41
CA PHE A 82 -7.68 14.94 -6.19
C PHE A 82 -8.85 14.22 -5.52
N VAL A 83 -8.63 13.06 -4.89
CA VAL A 83 -9.69 12.37 -4.13
C VAL A 83 -10.14 13.22 -2.95
N GLY A 84 -9.20 13.82 -2.21
CA GLY A 84 -9.50 14.73 -1.09
C GLY A 84 -10.29 15.97 -1.53
N ALA A 85 -9.84 16.62 -2.61
CA ALA A 85 -10.54 17.77 -3.18
C ALA A 85 -11.94 17.41 -3.67
N GLY A 86 -12.10 16.28 -4.36
CA GLY A 86 -13.39 15.80 -4.86
C GLY A 86 -14.39 15.50 -3.74
N LEU A 87 -13.93 14.83 -2.67
CA LEU A 87 -14.77 14.57 -1.50
C LEU A 87 -15.17 15.85 -0.76
N ALA A 88 -14.26 16.81 -0.65
CA ALA A 88 -14.54 18.09 -0.01
C ALA A 88 -15.52 18.94 -0.85
N ALA A 89 -15.39 18.94 -2.18
CA ALA A 89 -16.35 19.56 -3.08
C ALA A 89 -17.74 18.94 -2.92
N LEU A 90 -17.81 17.60 -2.94
CA LEU A 90 -19.07 16.87 -2.77
C LEU A 90 -19.73 17.22 -1.43
N ALA A 91 -18.96 17.20 -0.33
CA ALA A 91 -19.45 17.54 0.99
C ALA A 91 -19.98 18.98 1.06
N LEU A 92 -19.27 19.94 0.48
CA LEU A 92 -19.72 21.34 0.42
C LEU A 92 -21.05 21.46 -0.33
N HIS A 93 -21.18 20.82 -1.49
CA HIS A 93 -22.41 20.83 -2.27
C HIS A 93 -23.57 20.16 -1.54
N LEU A 94 -23.32 19.08 -0.78
CA LEU A 94 -24.35 18.43 0.02
C LEU A 94 -24.83 19.32 1.18
N VAL A 95 -23.90 20.01 1.87
CA VAL A 95 -24.24 20.95 2.95
C VAL A 95 -25.03 22.14 2.40
N TRP A 96 -24.67 22.63 1.21
CA TRP A 96 -25.34 23.78 0.61
C TRP A 96 -26.77 23.49 0.16
N ARG A 97 -27.15 22.21 -0.03
CA ARG A 97 -28.55 21.83 -0.28
C ARG A 97 -29.49 22.21 0.86
N PHE A 98 -28.97 22.43 2.07
CA PHE A 98 -29.80 22.80 3.24
C PHE A 98 -29.98 24.31 3.42
N VAL A 99 -29.26 25.15 2.66
CA VAL A 99 -29.20 26.60 2.88
C VAL A 99 -29.86 27.40 1.74
N ASP A 100 -30.43 26.74 0.74
CA ASP A 100 -31.05 27.34 -0.46
C ASP A 100 -30.18 28.45 -1.09
N GLY A 101 -29.19 28.02 -1.89
CA GLY A 101 -28.34 28.94 -2.66
C GLY A 101 -27.24 28.23 -3.45
N SER A 102 -26.48 29.00 -4.24
CA SER A 102 -25.27 28.50 -4.92
C SER A 102 -24.04 28.80 -4.05
N PRO A 103 -23.17 27.81 -3.75
CA PRO A 103 -21.95 28.07 -3.02
C PRO A 103 -21.06 29.02 -3.83
N PRO A 104 -20.51 30.09 -3.21
CA PRO A 104 -19.64 31.01 -3.92
C PRO A 104 -18.35 30.28 -4.34
N ALA A 105 -17.90 30.55 -5.57
CA ALA A 105 -16.78 29.81 -6.19
C ALA A 105 -15.49 29.85 -5.36
N TRP A 106 -15.19 30.99 -4.71
CA TRP A 106 -14.00 31.13 -3.88
C TRP A 106 -14.02 30.18 -2.66
N LEU A 107 -15.19 29.93 -2.07
CA LEU A 107 -15.34 29.04 -0.93
C LEU A 107 -15.11 27.58 -1.34
N LEU A 108 -15.62 27.19 -2.51
CA LEU A 108 -15.38 25.87 -3.09
C LEU A 108 -13.89 25.61 -3.30
N VAL A 109 -13.16 26.58 -3.86
CA VAL A 109 -11.70 26.46 -4.05
C VAL A 109 -10.99 26.27 -2.71
N VAL A 110 -11.31 27.08 -1.69
CA VAL A 110 -10.71 26.96 -0.36
C VAL A 110 -10.99 25.59 0.25
N VAL A 111 -12.24 25.11 0.20
CA VAL A 111 -12.63 23.82 0.74
C VAL A 111 -11.95 22.66 0.02
N CYS A 112 -11.82 22.72 -1.31
CA CYS A 112 -11.09 21.72 -2.10
C CYS A 112 -9.60 21.68 -1.73
N VAL A 113 -8.95 22.84 -1.58
CA VAL A 113 -7.53 22.93 -1.18
C VAL A 113 -7.34 22.35 0.22
N VAL A 114 -8.21 22.72 1.18
CA VAL A 114 -8.18 22.15 2.53
C VAL A 114 -8.40 20.64 2.48
N GLY A 115 -9.37 20.16 1.71
CA GLY A 115 -9.64 18.74 1.50
C GLY A 115 -8.45 17.97 0.96
N ALA A 116 -7.75 18.52 -0.04
CA ALA A 116 -6.53 17.94 -0.59
C ALA A 116 -5.40 17.88 0.45
N LEU A 117 -5.16 18.96 1.21
CA LEU A 117 -4.14 19.01 2.26
C LEU A 117 -4.44 18.02 3.40
N VAL A 118 -5.70 17.91 3.80
CA VAL A 118 -6.15 16.92 4.80
C VAL A 118 -5.93 15.51 4.29
N ALA A 119 -6.31 15.21 3.05
CA ALA A 119 -6.09 13.89 2.45
C ALA A 119 -4.60 13.54 2.42
N LEU A 120 -3.73 14.45 1.96
CA LEU A 120 -2.28 14.26 1.94
C LEU A 120 -1.69 14.04 3.34
N SER A 121 -2.28 14.65 4.38
CA SER A 121 -1.85 14.47 5.77
C SER A 121 -2.24 13.10 6.34
N LEU A 122 -3.39 12.57 5.92
CA LEU A 122 -3.92 11.28 6.38
C LEU A 122 -3.28 10.08 5.67
N VAL A 123 -2.78 10.26 4.45
CA VAL A 123 -2.14 9.22 3.64
C VAL A 123 -1.20 8.33 4.44
N ARG A 124 -0.31 8.94 5.22
CA ARG A 124 0.69 8.18 5.99
C ARG A 124 0.02 7.25 7.00
N TRP A 125 -1.01 7.72 7.69
CA TRP A 125 -1.73 6.94 8.69
C TRP A 125 -2.52 5.80 8.05
N VAL A 126 -3.18 6.07 6.92
CA VAL A 126 -3.95 5.07 6.17
C VAL A 126 -3.05 3.96 5.64
N VAL A 127 -1.90 4.30 5.05
CA VAL A 127 -0.95 3.30 4.54
C VAL A 127 -0.38 2.45 5.69
N VAL A 128 0.02 3.07 6.81
CA VAL A 128 0.55 2.33 7.97
C VAL A 128 -0.49 1.37 8.53
N LEU A 129 -1.73 1.85 8.75
CA LEU A 129 -2.80 1.04 9.33
C LEU A 129 -3.21 -0.09 8.38
N GLY A 130 -3.46 0.22 7.11
CA GLY A 130 -3.90 -0.77 6.11
C GLY A 130 -2.86 -1.87 5.89
N THR A 131 -1.57 -1.51 5.83
CA THR A 131 -0.49 -2.49 5.64
C THR A 131 -0.24 -3.33 6.90
N ALA A 132 -0.39 -2.77 8.10
CA ALA A 132 -0.28 -3.52 9.34
C ALA A 132 -1.40 -4.56 9.48
N ILE A 133 -2.65 -4.16 9.19
CA ILE A 133 -3.83 -5.03 9.25
C ILE A 133 -3.70 -6.19 8.24
N ALA A 134 -3.38 -5.86 6.98
CA ALA A 134 -3.20 -6.84 5.91
C ALA A 134 -2.00 -7.77 6.18
N GLY A 135 -0.88 -7.20 6.65
CA GLY A 135 0.34 -7.94 6.98
C GLY A 135 0.15 -8.90 8.15
N ALA A 136 -0.55 -8.47 9.20
CA ALA A 136 -0.89 -9.32 10.34
C ALA A 136 -1.73 -10.52 9.91
N TRP A 137 -2.73 -10.31 9.04
CA TRP A 137 -3.57 -11.39 8.53
C TRP A 137 -2.77 -12.40 7.70
N THR A 138 -2.03 -11.90 6.70
CA THR A 138 -1.21 -12.75 5.83
C THR A 138 -0.15 -13.54 6.61
N LEU A 139 0.43 -12.95 7.67
CA LEU A 139 1.36 -13.65 8.54
C LEU A 139 0.71 -14.77 9.35
N ILE A 140 -0.51 -14.56 9.86
CA ILE A 140 -1.26 -15.60 10.59
C ILE A 140 -1.61 -16.77 9.66
N VAL A 141 -2.14 -16.49 8.46
CA VAL A 141 -2.48 -17.54 7.48
C VAL A 141 -1.22 -18.30 7.05
N ALA A 142 -0.11 -17.60 6.82
CA ALA A 142 1.16 -18.25 6.50
C ALA A 142 1.68 -19.12 7.66
N GLY A 143 1.56 -18.64 8.90
CA GLY A 143 1.94 -19.40 10.10
C GLY A 143 1.12 -20.69 10.26
N LEU A 144 -0.20 -20.61 10.04
CA LEU A 144 -1.09 -21.78 10.09
C LEU A 144 -0.79 -22.76 8.95
N ALA A 145 -0.47 -22.28 7.76
CA ALA A 145 -0.05 -23.12 6.64
C ALA A 145 1.26 -23.87 6.93
N LEU A 146 2.22 -23.21 7.59
CA LEU A 146 3.48 -23.83 8.03
C LEU A 146 3.29 -24.81 9.19
N ALA A 147 2.31 -24.58 10.05
CA ALA A 147 1.93 -25.51 11.13
C ALA A 147 1.18 -26.76 10.64
N GLY A 148 0.90 -26.86 9.34
CA GLY A 148 0.28 -28.02 8.71
C GLY A 148 -1.26 -27.97 8.65
N ASP A 149 -1.88 -26.81 8.86
CA ASP A 149 -3.34 -26.67 8.72
C ASP A 149 -3.75 -26.80 7.24
N PRO A 150 -4.55 -27.83 6.87
CA PRO A 150 -4.91 -28.10 5.49
C PRO A 150 -5.84 -27.05 4.87
N ALA A 151 -6.53 -26.23 5.68
CA ALA A 151 -7.34 -25.12 5.18
C ALA A 151 -6.46 -23.90 4.84
N ALA A 152 -5.50 -23.58 5.72
CA ALA A 152 -4.57 -22.48 5.50
C ALA A 152 -3.58 -22.76 4.35
N ALA A 153 -3.11 -24.01 4.23
CA ALA A 153 -2.26 -24.44 3.12
C ALA A 153 -2.97 -24.33 1.75
N ARG A 154 -4.27 -24.64 1.71
CA ARG A 154 -5.09 -24.43 0.50
C ARG A 154 -5.30 -22.95 0.19
N ALA A 155 -5.59 -22.12 1.19
CA ALA A 155 -5.72 -20.67 0.99
C ALA A 155 -4.42 -20.04 0.47
N ALA A 156 -3.26 -20.45 1.00
CA ALA A 156 -1.95 -19.97 0.55
C ALA A 156 -1.60 -20.38 -0.88
N THR A 157 -1.99 -21.59 -1.30
CA THR A 157 -1.70 -22.13 -2.65
C THR A 157 -2.72 -21.75 -3.72
N ALA A 158 -3.95 -21.41 -3.32
CA ALA A 158 -5.01 -20.92 -4.20
C ALA A 158 -4.96 -19.40 -4.39
N GLY A 159 -4.25 -18.67 -3.53
CA GLY A 159 -4.28 -17.19 -3.51
C GLY A 159 -5.49 -16.62 -2.76
N ASP A 160 -6.33 -17.50 -2.19
CA ASP A 160 -7.56 -17.18 -1.47
C ASP A 160 -7.31 -16.83 0.00
N VAL A 161 -6.13 -16.28 0.32
CA VAL A 161 -5.73 -15.85 1.66
C VAL A 161 -6.73 -14.84 2.24
N TRP A 162 -7.35 -14.03 1.38
CA TRP A 162 -8.34 -13.03 1.76
C TRP A 162 -9.76 -13.57 2.01
N ILE A 163 -10.05 -14.81 1.60
CA ILE A 163 -11.38 -15.44 1.74
C ILE A 163 -11.51 -16.17 3.08
N LEU A 164 -10.40 -16.64 3.65
CA LEU A 164 -10.40 -17.15 5.01
C LEU A 164 -10.66 -15.95 5.94
N TYR A 165 -11.88 -15.80 6.44
CA TYR A 165 -12.22 -14.77 7.42
C TYR A 165 -12.08 -15.35 8.84
N PRO A 166 -11.54 -14.60 9.80
CA PRO A 166 -11.42 -15.04 11.21
C PRO A 166 -12.77 -15.34 11.88
N LEU A 167 -13.89 -15.01 11.22
CA LEU A 167 -15.25 -15.17 11.74
C LEU A 167 -15.97 -16.41 11.21
N GLY A 168 -15.44 -17.15 10.23
CA GLY A 168 -16.29 -18.05 9.43
C GLY A 168 -15.87 -19.50 9.21
N GLN A 169 -14.58 -19.87 9.29
CA GLN A 169 -14.16 -21.22 8.82
C GLN A 169 -13.18 -21.99 9.71
N THR A 170 -12.48 -21.33 10.63
CA THR A 170 -11.65 -21.98 11.66
C THR A 170 -12.41 -21.92 12.98
N GLY A 171 -13.07 -23.02 13.36
CA GLY A 171 -13.97 -23.09 14.51
C GLY A 171 -13.45 -22.34 15.76
N GLY A 172 -14.13 -21.24 16.11
CA GLY A 172 -14.20 -20.70 17.47
C GLY A 172 -12.90 -20.22 18.14
N GLN A 173 -11.85 -19.85 17.41
CA GLN A 173 -10.59 -19.44 18.04
C GLN A 173 -10.47 -17.92 18.18
N SER A 174 -11.07 -17.39 19.26
CA SER A 174 -10.91 -16.00 19.71
C SER A 174 -9.44 -15.56 19.84
N TRP A 175 -8.51 -16.49 20.05
CA TRP A 175 -7.08 -16.21 20.06
C TRP A 175 -6.56 -15.72 18.70
N GLN A 176 -7.14 -16.12 17.56
CA GLN A 176 -6.73 -15.65 16.23
C GLN A 176 -7.04 -14.16 16.07
N VAL A 177 -8.21 -13.72 16.57
CA VAL A 177 -8.60 -12.30 16.61
C VAL A 177 -7.68 -11.54 17.55
N ALA A 178 -7.38 -12.07 18.73
CA ALA A 178 -6.46 -11.45 19.67
C ALA A 178 -5.03 -11.33 19.11
N ALA A 179 -4.53 -12.38 18.45
CA ALA A 179 -3.23 -12.40 17.80
C ALA A 179 -3.17 -11.41 16.63
N TRP A 180 -4.23 -11.32 15.82
CA TRP A 180 -4.33 -10.37 14.73
C TRP A 180 -4.35 -8.92 15.21
N PHE A 181 -5.14 -8.61 16.25
CA PHE A 181 -5.12 -7.30 16.89
C PHE A 181 -3.75 -6.98 17.49
N GLY A 182 -3.14 -7.93 18.22
CA GLY A 182 -1.82 -7.77 18.81
C GLY A 182 -0.74 -7.49 17.77
N LEU A 183 -0.71 -8.26 16.68
CA LEU A 183 0.21 -8.07 15.56
C LEU A 183 -0.03 -6.75 14.83
N THR A 184 -1.28 -6.36 14.62
CA THR A 184 -1.62 -5.08 13.99
C THR A 184 -1.12 -3.91 14.84
N VAL A 185 -1.38 -3.93 16.15
CA VAL A 185 -0.91 -2.89 17.08
C VAL A 185 0.62 -2.86 17.11
N ALA A 186 1.27 -4.01 17.21
CA ALA A 186 2.74 -4.10 17.17
C ALA A 186 3.31 -3.56 15.86
N GLY A 187 2.72 -3.92 14.71
CA GLY A 187 3.08 -3.43 13.39
C GLY A 187 2.98 -1.91 13.29
N VAL A 188 1.84 -1.34 13.72
CA VAL A 188 1.62 0.12 13.77
C VAL A 188 2.66 0.81 14.65
N LEU A 189 2.89 0.31 15.87
CA LEU A 189 3.88 0.88 16.80
C LEU A 189 5.30 0.86 16.22
N VAL A 190 5.72 -0.25 15.63
CA VAL A 190 7.05 -0.40 15.00
C VAL A 190 7.19 0.53 13.79
N GLN A 191 6.17 0.59 12.92
CA GLN A 191 6.19 1.49 11.75
C GLN A 191 6.25 2.96 12.17
N LEU A 192 5.51 3.36 13.20
CA LEU A 192 5.56 4.73 13.72
C LEU A 192 6.89 5.06 14.39
N ALA A 193 7.43 4.16 15.21
CA ALA A 193 8.70 4.34 15.92
C ALA A 193 9.89 4.42 14.96
N THR A 194 9.94 3.56 13.94
CA THR A 194 11.03 3.56 12.95
C THR A 194 10.96 4.76 12.00
N SER A 195 9.75 5.22 11.68
CA SER A 195 9.55 6.39 10.80
C SER A 195 9.84 7.72 11.53
N GLY A 196 9.58 7.82 12.84
CA GLY A 196 9.93 8.99 13.66
C GLY A 196 11.42 9.15 13.97
N ARG A 197 12.18 8.04 14.04
CA ARG A 197 13.64 8.06 14.29
C ARG A 197 14.43 8.76 13.18
N THR A 198 13.96 8.69 11.93
CA THR A 198 14.60 9.37 10.79
C THR A 198 14.54 10.90 10.92
N THR A 199 13.41 11.45 11.40
CA THR A 199 13.26 12.90 11.60
C THR A 199 14.11 13.40 12.77
N ARG A 200 14.20 12.64 13.87
CA ARG A 200 14.97 13.03 15.07
C ARG A 200 16.49 12.98 14.88
N ARG A 201 16.99 12.13 13.96
CA ARG A 201 18.42 12.11 13.59
C ARG A 201 18.82 13.31 12.73
N ARG A 202 17.93 13.81 11.87
CA ARG A 202 18.22 14.96 10.98
C ARG A 202 18.28 16.29 11.73
N GLY A 203 17.55 16.42 12.85
CA GLY A 203 17.60 17.61 13.73
C GLY A 203 18.74 17.62 14.76
N ARG A 204 19.59 16.59 14.81
CA ARG A 204 20.79 16.55 15.69
C ARG A 204 22.10 16.64 14.93
N ALA A 205 22.05 16.68 13.60
CA ALA A 205 23.20 16.77 12.70
C ALA A 205 23.27 18.13 11.99
N GLY A 206 22.52 19.13 12.47
CA GLY A 206 22.55 20.52 12.02
C GLY A 206 22.90 21.42 13.18
#